data_AF-U3P9V1-F1
#
_entry.id   AF-U3P9V1-F1
#
_cell.length_a   1.000
_cell.length_b   1.000
_cell.length_c   1.000
_cell.angle_alpha   90.00
_cell.angle_beta   90.00
_cell.angle_gamma   90.00
#
_symmetry.space_group_name_H-M   'P 1'
#
loop_
_entity.id
_entity.type
_entity.pdbx_description
1 polymer ?
#
loop_
_entity_poly.entity_id
_entity_poly.type
_entity_poly.pdbx_seq_one_letter_code
_entity_poly.pdbx_strand_id
1 'polypeptide(L)'
;MLRPVGRVWRLGVLLLDAEAGLHATGRLIRATPPGRTQYVSVSAETRRAFRAAAGRGHVRDGETVNFDSVPIDLTAGALRDATGPLLLRDGRLLVRWSAAGEPVDAHTYLAERVALAADPPAGA
;
A
#
# COMPACT_ATOMS: atom_id res chain seq x y z
N MET A 1 4.26 17.23 -7.40
CA MET A 1 4.47 17.36 -5.93
C MET A 1 3.59 16.32 -5.27
N LEU A 2 4.08 15.58 -4.27
CA LEU A 2 3.24 14.65 -3.50
C LEU A 2 2.41 15.47 -2.50
N ARG A 3 1.11 15.18 -2.41
CA ARG A 3 0.19 15.80 -1.45
C ARG A 3 -0.38 14.70 -0.55
N PRO A 4 -0.31 14.82 0.78
CA PRO A 4 -0.98 13.90 1.69
C PRO A 4 -2.48 13.89 1.42
N VAL A 5 -3.08 12.70 1.28
CA VAL A 5 -4.51 12.52 1.02
C VAL A 5 -5.24 12.01 2.26
N GLY A 6 -4.58 11.19 3.08
CA GLY A 6 -5.15 10.64 4.31
C GLY A 6 -4.17 9.70 5.03
N ARG A 7 -4.56 9.26 6.23
CA ARG A 7 -3.86 8.19 6.95
C ARG A 7 -4.55 6.86 6.66
N VAL A 8 -3.74 5.82 6.52
CA VAL A 8 -4.23 4.47 6.21
C VAL A 8 -3.49 3.43 7.03
N TRP A 9 -4.15 2.31 7.31
CA TRP A 9 -3.49 1.08 7.74
C TRP A 9 -3.12 0.26 6.51
N ARG A 10 -1.86 -0.19 6.44
CA ARG A 10 -1.42 -1.10 5.38
C ARG A 10 -1.63 -2.55 5.83
N LEU A 11 -2.53 -3.24 5.13
CA LEU A 11 -2.86 -4.65 5.35
C LEU A 11 -2.36 -5.46 4.15
N GLY A 12 -1.04 -5.66 4.08
CA GLY A 12 -0.38 -6.36 2.98
C GLY A 12 -0.48 -5.60 1.65
N VAL A 13 -1.32 -6.09 0.72
CA VAL A 13 -1.60 -5.48 -0.61
C VAL A 13 -2.78 -4.51 -0.61
N LEU A 14 -3.43 -4.33 0.56
CA LEU A 14 -4.55 -3.43 0.74
C LEU A 14 -4.18 -2.28 1.67
N LEU A 15 -4.78 -1.12 1.45
CA LEU A 15 -4.76 0.02 2.34
C LEU A 15 -6.19 0.28 2.81
N LEU A 16 -6.38 0.37 4.12
CA LEU A 16 -7.65 0.69 4.77
C LEU A 16 -7.60 2.13 5.27
N ASP A 17 -8.55 2.97 4.88
CA ASP A 17 -8.70 4.32 5.42
C ASP A 17 -9.61 4.34 6.67
N ALA A 18 -9.77 5.51 7.29
CA ALA A 18 -10.56 5.67 8.51
C ALA A 18 -12.08 5.58 8.27
N GLU A 19 -12.52 5.75 7.02
CA GLU A 19 -13.89 5.73 6.55
C GLU A 19 -14.30 4.35 6.01
N ALA A 20 -13.48 3.32 6.25
CA ALA A 20 -13.64 1.96 5.76
C ALA A 20 -13.55 1.79 4.23
N GLY A 21 -12.97 2.77 3.53
CA GLY A 21 -12.54 2.66 2.15
C GLY A 21 -11.30 1.79 1.99
N LEU A 22 -11.26 1.05 0.88
CA LEU A 22 -10.13 0.19 0.53
C LEU A 22 -9.44 0.71 -0.72
N HIS A 23 -8.11 0.66 -0.70
CA HIS A 23 -7.27 0.96 -1.86
C HIS A 23 -6.28 -0.18 -2.11
N ALA A 24 -5.99 -0.43 -3.39
CA ALA A 24 -4.85 -1.25 -3.77
C ALA A 24 -3.55 -0.50 -3.44
N THR A 25 -2.54 -1.22 -2.95
CA THR A 25 -1.21 -0.63 -2.80
C THR A 25 -0.68 -0.18 -4.16
N GLY A 26 -0.19 1.05 -4.24
CA GLY A 26 0.58 1.53 -5.37
C GLY A 26 2.06 1.32 -5.13
N ARG A 27 2.80 2.43 -5.08
CA ARG A 27 4.24 2.46 -4.81
C ARG A 27 4.51 2.91 -3.38
N LEU A 28 5.61 2.41 -2.80
CA LEU A 28 6.04 2.73 -1.43
C LEU A 28 7.33 3.54 -1.45
N ILE A 29 7.35 4.63 -0.70
CA ILE A 29 8.60 5.34 -0.35
C ILE A 29 8.67 5.53 1.17
N ARG A 30 9.88 5.51 1.72
CA ARG A 30 10.15 6.05 3.05
C ARG A 30 10.62 7.48 2.89
N ALA A 31 9.93 8.43 3.52
CA ALA A 31 10.42 9.79 3.65
C ALA A 31 11.71 9.73 4.46
N THR A 32 12.83 10.07 3.85
CA THR A 32 14.12 10.14 4.53
C THR A 32 14.83 11.34 3.94
N PRO A 33 15.43 12.22 4.76
CA PRO A 33 16.22 13.34 4.26
C PRO A 33 17.22 12.82 3.22
N PRO A 34 17.29 13.43 2.03
CA PRO A 34 18.28 13.02 1.06
C PRO A 34 19.67 13.25 1.67
N GLY A 35 20.41 12.16 1.90
CA GLY A 35 21.83 12.24 2.25
C GLY A 35 22.65 12.94 1.16
N ARG A 36 23.94 13.19 1.43
CA ARG A 36 24.87 13.81 0.46
C ARG A 36 24.87 13.05 -0.87
N THR A 37 24.80 13.78 -1.98
CA THR A 37 24.78 13.25 -3.35
C THR A 37 26.04 12.43 -3.63
N GLN A 38 25.88 11.16 -4.05
CA GLN A 38 27.02 10.26 -4.35
C GLN A 38 27.02 9.73 -5.81
N TYR A 39 26.18 10.28 -6.69
CA TYR A 39 26.12 9.98 -8.14
C TYR A 39 26.27 8.48 -8.51
N VAL A 40 25.41 7.62 -7.94
CA VAL A 40 25.57 6.16 -8.03
C VAL A 40 24.81 5.49 -9.20
N SER A 41 23.55 5.85 -9.50
CA SER A 41 22.79 5.34 -10.67
C SER A 41 21.45 6.07 -10.90
N VAL A 42 20.84 5.92 -12.09
CA VAL A 42 19.52 6.50 -12.45
C VAL A 42 18.41 6.02 -11.50
N SER A 43 18.38 4.74 -11.13
CA SER A 43 17.41 4.21 -10.17
C SER A 43 17.60 4.79 -8.77
N ALA A 44 18.84 5.13 -8.37
CA ALA A 44 19.11 5.81 -7.11
C ALA A 44 18.60 7.26 -7.14
N GLU A 45 18.74 7.95 -8.28
CA GLU A 45 18.26 9.32 -8.44
C GLU A 45 16.73 9.40 -8.50
N THR A 46 16.05 8.44 -9.13
CA THR A 46 14.58 8.34 -9.10
C THR A 46 14.05 8.17 -7.67
N ARG A 47 14.68 7.31 -6.86
CA ARG A 47 14.32 7.14 -5.44
C ARG A 47 14.61 8.41 -4.63
N ARG A 48 15.70 9.12 -4.93
CA ARG A 48 16.03 10.42 -4.30
C ARG A 48 14.99 11.49 -4.63
N ALA A 49 14.55 11.57 -5.88
CA ALA A 49 13.52 12.50 -6.33
C ALA A 49 12.18 12.27 -5.62
N PHE A 50 11.78 11.00 -5.43
CA PHE A 50 10.56 10.69 -4.67
C PHE A 50 10.66 11.05 -3.19
N ARG A 51 11.80 10.81 -2.53
CA ARG A 51 12.04 11.24 -1.15
C ARG A 51 12.01 12.75 -0.99
N ALA A 52 12.63 13.49 -1.91
CA ALA A 52 12.58 14.94 -1.94
C ALA A 52 11.15 15.48 -2.18
N ALA A 53 10.32 14.76 -2.94
CA ALA A 53 8.92 15.10 -3.14
C ALA A 53 8.06 14.87 -1.87
N ALA A 54 8.37 13.85 -1.07
CA ALA A 54 7.70 13.58 0.21
C ALA A 54 8.05 14.64 1.27
N GLY A 55 9.33 15.02 1.40
CA GLY A 55 9.76 16.06 2.34
C GLY A 55 9.12 17.44 2.06
N ARG A 56 8.86 17.76 0.78
CA ARG A 56 8.10 18.97 0.40
C ARG A 56 6.59 18.87 0.68
N GLY A 57 6.07 17.66 0.92
CA GLY A 57 4.65 17.38 1.14
C GLY A 57 4.22 17.38 2.61
N HIS A 58 5.03 17.89 3.55
CA HIS A 58 4.78 17.83 5.00
C HIS A 58 4.68 16.40 5.58
N VAL A 59 5.28 15.42 4.91
CA VAL A 59 5.47 14.06 5.45
C VAL A 59 6.65 14.10 6.42
N ARG A 60 6.49 13.55 7.63
CA ARG A 60 7.58 13.58 8.61
C ARG A 60 8.72 12.66 8.19
N ASP A 61 9.94 13.03 8.56
CA ASP A 61 11.10 12.17 8.34
C ASP A 61 10.89 10.80 9.00
N GLY A 62 11.21 9.75 8.24
CA GLY A 62 11.03 8.35 8.64
C GLY A 62 9.67 7.76 8.29
N GLU A 63 8.66 8.55 7.93
CA GLU A 63 7.32 8.05 7.61
C GLU A 63 7.29 7.27 6.28
N THR A 64 6.44 6.25 6.25
CA THR A 64 6.20 5.45 5.05
C THR A 64 4.98 6.02 4.31
N VAL A 65 5.18 6.32 3.03
CA VAL A 65 4.14 6.87 2.16
C VAL A 65 3.83 5.86 1.06
N ASN A 66 2.55 5.48 0.96
CA ASN A 66 2.02 4.87 -0.24
C ASN A 66 1.53 5.96 -1.18
N PHE A 67 1.87 5.86 -2.46
CA PHE A 67 1.43 6.78 -3.50
C PHE A 67 1.04 6.01 -4.76
N ASP A 68 0.25 6.63 -5.62
CA ASP A 68 -0.44 5.97 -6.75
C ASP A 68 -1.30 4.77 -6.31
N SER A 69 -1.84 4.83 -5.10
CA SER A 69 -2.85 3.88 -4.64
C SER A 69 -4.16 4.08 -5.41
N VAL A 70 -4.82 2.99 -5.76
CA VAL A 70 -6.06 3.01 -6.55
C VAL A 70 -7.23 2.61 -5.64
N PRO A 71 -8.30 3.43 -5.52
CA PRO A 71 -9.50 3.04 -4.79
C PRO A 71 -10.09 1.74 -5.34
N ILE A 72 -10.57 0.88 -4.46
CA ILE A 72 -11.25 -0.36 -4.80
C ILE A 72 -12.75 -0.12 -4.63
N ASP A 73 -13.50 -0.27 -5.71
CA ASP A 73 -14.96 -0.31 -5.66
C ASP A 73 -15.41 -1.62 -5.00
N LEU A 74 -16.14 -1.51 -3.88
CA LEU A 74 -16.59 -2.64 -3.07
C LEU A 74 -17.94 -3.20 -3.50
N THR A 75 -18.53 -2.71 -4.59
CA THR A 75 -19.75 -3.30 -5.14
C THR A 75 -19.49 -4.70 -5.69
N ALA A 76 -20.45 -5.60 -5.48
CA ALA A 76 -20.33 -6.99 -5.96
C ALA A 76 -20.14 -7.09 -7.49
N GLY A 77 -20.65 -6.13 -8.26
CA GLY A 77 -20.42 -6.04 -9.70
C GLY A 77 -18.94 -5.78 -10.02
N ALA A 78 -18.39 -4.70 -9.49
CA ALA A 78 -17.00 -4.31 -9.72
C ALA A 78 -16.01 -5.40 -9.28
N LEU A 79 -16.28 -6.06 -8.16
CA LEU A 79 -15.40 -7.10 -7.62
C LEU A 79 -15.38 -8.39 -8.45
N ARG A 80 -16.45 -8.72 -9.20
CA ARG A 80 -16.46 -9.91 -10.07
C ARG A 80 -15.57 -9.74 -11.29
N ASP A 81 -15.50 -8.52 -11.82
CA ASP A 81 -14.70 -8.17 -12.99
C ASP A 81 -13.31 -7.60 -12.61
N ALA A 82 -12.99 -7.56 -11.32
CA ALA A 82 -11.77 -6.95 -10.82
C ALA A 82 -10.52 -7.75 -11.24
N THR A 83 -9.54 -7.03 -11.80
CA THR A 83 -8.18 -7.51 -12.03
C THR A 83 -7.23 -7.18 -10.88
N GLY A 84 -7.72 -6.41 -9.90
CA GLY A 84 -6.97 -5.91 -8.75
C GLY A 84 -6.75 -6.94 -7.64
N PRO A 85 -6.28 -6.47 -6.47
CA PRO A 85 -5.93 -7.35 -5.36
C PRO A 85 -7.14 -7.92 -4.61
N LEU A 86 -8.34 -7.38 -4.81
CA LEU A 86 -9.58 -7.86 -4.19
C LEU A 86 -10.57 -8.23 -5.28
N LEU A 87 -11.15 -9.42 -5.19
CA LEU A 87 -12.11 -9.93 -6.18
C LEU A 87 -13.19 -10.80 -5.54
N LEU A 88 -14.32 -10.94 -6.22
CA LEU A 88 -15.45 -11.77 -5.83
C LEU A 88 -15.60 -12.92 -6.84
N ARG A 89 -15.43 -14.16 -6.38
CA ARG A 89 -15.59 -15.37 -7.21
C ARG A 89 -16.43 -16.39 -6.46
N ASP A 90 -17.44 -16.94 -7.11
CA ASP A 90 -18.36 -17.95 -6.53
C ASP A 90 -18.96 -17.53 -5.18
N GLY A 91 -19.28 -16.24 -5.04
CA GLY A 91 -19.83 -15.67 -3.79
C GLY A 91 -18.80 -15.48 -2.67
N ARG A 92 -17.52 -15.75 -2.92
CA ARG A 92 -16.43 -15.63 -1.95
C ARG A 92 -15.51 -14.47 -2.29
N LEU A 93 -15.21 -13.67 -1.28
CA LEU A 93 -14.24 -12.59 -1.40
C LEU A 93 -12.84 -13.17 -1.29
N LEU A 94 -11.99 -12.89 -2.27
CA LEU A 94 -10.63 -13.40 -2.36
C LEU A 94 -9.63 -12.26 -2.49
N VAL A 95 -8.43 -12.46 -1.96
CA VAL A 95 -7.30 -11.55 -2.07
C VAL A 95 -6.21 -12.15 -2.96
N ARG A 96 -5.89 -11.45 -4.04
CA ARG A 96 -4.71 -11.71 -4.86
C ARG A 96 -3.52 -10.93 -4.30
N TRP A 97 -2.72 -11.59 -3.48
CA TRP A 97 -1.58 -10.96 -2.78
C TRP A 97 -0.28 -10.97 -3.60
N SER A 98 -0.21 -11.75 -4.67
CA SER A 98 0.90 -11.74 -5.63
C SER A 98 0.40 -12.06 -7.04
N ALA A 99 1.17 -11.70 -8.06
CA ALA A 99 0.80 -11.98 -9.45
C ALA A 99 0.87 -13.47 -9.82
N ALA A 100 1.74 -14.23 -9.13
CA ALA A 100 2.00 -15.65 -9.40
C ALA A 100 1.25 -16.61 -8.47
N GLY A 101 0.71 -16.10 -7.34
CA GLY A 101 0.01 -16.91 -6.36
C GLY A 101 -1.49 -17.01 -6.62
N GLU A 102 -2.08 -18.11 -6.18
CA GLU A 102 -3.53 -18.25 -6.13
C GLU A 102 -4.15 -17.25 -5.15
N PRO A 103 -5.32 -16.66 -5.49
CA PRO A 103 -6.06 -15.84 -4.55
C PRO A 103 -6.46 -16.64 -3.30
N VAL A 104 -6.34 -16.00 -2.15
CA VAL A 104 -6.67 -16.60 -0.85
C VAL A 104 -7.97 -16.02 -0.32
N ASP A 105 -8.57 -16.70 0.66
CA ASP A 105 -9.76 -16.19 1.35
C ASP A 105 -9.50 -14.82 2.00
N ALA A 106 -10.34 -13.83 1.69
CA ALA A 106 -10.10 -12.46 2.12
C ALA A 106 -10.23 -12.27 3.64
N HIS A 107 -11.19 -12.97 4.27
CA HIS A 107 -11.37 -12.88 5.71
C HIS A 107 -10.16 -13.42 6.45
N THR A 108 -9.70 -14.61 6.06
CA THR A 108 -8.51 -15.25 6.63
C THR A 108 -7.27 -14.37 6.46
N TYR A 109 -7.05 -13.85 5.24
CA TYR A 109 -5.92 -12.97 4.95
C TYR A 109 -5.96 -11.69 5.79
N LEU A 110 -7.11 -11.02 5.87
CA LEU A 110 -7.23 -9.76 6.61
C LEU A 110 -7.06 -9.98 8.11
N ALA A 111 -7.61 -11.06 8.67
CA ALA A 111 -7.44 -11.40 10.08
C ALA A 111 -5.95 -11.55 10.44
N GLU A 112 -5.18 -12.24 9.60
CA GLU A 112 -3.73 -12.38 9.77
C GLU A 112 -3.02 -11.02 9.70
N ARG A 113 -3.36 -10.16 8.72
CA ARG A 113 -2.73 -8.84 8.58
C ARG A 113 -3.08 -7.89 9.72
N VAL A 114 -4.30 -7.95 10.25
CA VAL A 114 -4.73 -7.18 11.42
C VAL A 114 -3.98 -7.65 12.67
N ALA A 115 -3.87 -8.96 12.88
CA ALA A 115 -3.10 -9.52 13.99
C ALA A 115 -1.64 -9.05 13.95
N LEU A 116 -0.97 -9.14 12.79
CA LEU A 116 0.40 -8.65 12.62
C LEU A 116 0.55 -7.13 12.82
N ALA A 117 -0.46 -6.35 12.46
CA ALA A 117 -0.45 -4.90 12.66
C ALA A 117 -0.67 -4.52 14.13
N ALA A 118 -1.46 -5.31 14.87
CA ALA A 118 -1.76 -5.08 16.27
C ALA A 118 -0.65 -5.60 17.21
N ASP A 119 -0.03 -6.74 16.87
CA ASP A 119 1.06 -7.37 17.62
C ASP A 119 2.25 -7.66 16.68
N PRO A 120 3.03 -6.63 16.32
CA PRO A 120 4.17 -6.82 15.44
C PRO A 120 5.25 -7.66 16.15
N PRO A 121 5.80 -8.68 15.49
CA PRO A 121 6.87 -9.49 16.08
C PRO A 121 8.08 -8.62 16.42
N ALA A 122 8.76 -8.94 17.51
CA ALA A 122 9.93 -8.20 17.97
C ALA A 122 11.00 -8.12 16.86
N GLY A 123 11.23 -6.92 16.32
CA GLY A 123 12.22 -6.66 15.27
C GLY A 123 11.66 -6.16 13.92
N ALA A 124 10.36 -5.91 13.81
CA ALA A 124 9.72 -5.28 12.64
C ALA A 124 9.83 -3.74 12.61
#